data_AF-A0A1C2IMF4-F1
#
_entry.id   AF-A0A1C2IMF4-F1
#
_cell.length_a   1.000
_cell.length_b   1.000
_cell.length_c   1.000
_cell.angle_alpha   90.00
_cell.angle_beta   90.00
_cell.angle_gamma   90.00
#
_symmetry.space_group_name_H-M   'P 1'
#
loop_
_entity.id
_entity.type
_entity.pdbx_description
1 polymer ?
#
loop_
_entity_poly.entity_id
_entity_poly.type
_entity_poly.pdbx_seq_one_letter_code
_entity_poly.pdbx_strand_id
1 'polypeptide(L)'
;MGTRFLPATKATAKEMMPIVDKPLIQYAVEEALEAGCDRLVFITGRGKRAIADHFDVAYELEHELERKGKQQLLDEIRHIVPKKVSTVFLRQPYPLGLGHAVLMARDVIGENPFAVLLADDLILSKKPVLAQMIEQYERYHAAILV
;
A
#
# COMPACT_ATOMS: atom_id res chain seq x y z
N MET A 1 4.66 15.53 -1.93
CA MET A 1 5.67 15.70 -2.99
C MET A 1 7.01 15.14 -2.50
N GLY A 2 7.68 14.31 -3.29
CA GLY A 2 8.91 13.61 -2.90
C GLY A 2 10.19 14.43 -2.99
N THR A 3 10.14 15.76 -2.81
CA THR A 3 11.29 16.66 -3.06
C THR A 3 12.54 16.31 -2.26
N ARG A 4 12.38 15.64 -1.11
CA ARG A 4 13.47 15.09 -0.29
C ARG A 4 14.32 14.01 -0.99
N PHE A 5 13.82 13.41 -2.06
CA PHE A 5 14.43 12.29 -2.79
C PHE A 5 14.73 12.64 -4.26
N LEU A 6 14.83 13.92 -4.59
CA LEU A 6 15.34 14.34 -5.89
C LEU A 6 16.84 13.97 -6.01
N PRO A 7 17.31 13.56 -7.22
CA PRO A 7 16.59 13.55 -8.49
C PRO A 7 15.73 12.30 -8.76
N ALA A 8 15.84 11.25 -7.95
CA ALA A 8 15.19 9.95 -8.21
C ALA A 8 13.66 10.08 -8.35
N THR A 9 13.04 10.96 -7.56
CA THR A 9 11.58 11.16 -7.61
C THR A 9 11.09 12.15 -8.66
N LYS A 10 11.95 12.55 -9.62
CA LYS A 10 11.55 13.42 -10.74
C LYS A 10 10.56 12.71 -11.66
N ALA A 11 10.76 11.42 -11.90
CA ALA A 11 9.95 10.60 -12.80
C ALA A 11 9.19 9.47 -12.10
N THR A 12 9.69 9.02 -10.95
CA THR A 12 9.12 7.88 -10.19
C THR A 12 8.54 8.38 -8.86
N ALA A 13 7.39 7.85 -8.46
CA ALA A 13 6.83 8.14 -7.14
C ALA A 13 7.77 7.63 -6.03
N LYS A 14 7.98 8.38 -4.95
CA LYS A 14 8.86 7.95 -3.84
C LYS A 14 8.45 6.59 -3.27
N GLU A 15 7.15 6.31 -3.26
CA GLU A 15 6.55 5.09 -2.75
C GLU A 15 6.86 3.86 -3.63
N MET A 16 7.29 4.10 -4.89
CA MET A 16 7.70 3.08 -5.85
C MET A 16 9.23 2.90 -5.91
N MET A 17 9.99 3.55 -5.03
CA MET A 17 11.43 3.32 -4.96
C MET A 17 11.69 1.90 -4.45
N PRO A 18 12.50 1.09 -5.16
CA PRO A 18 12.77 -0.28 -4.76
C PRO A 18 13.73 -0.32 -3.57
N ILE A 19 13.40 -1.14 -2.58
CA ILE A 19 14.33 -1.62 -1.57
C ILE A 19 14.70 -3.05 -1.98
N VAL A 20 15.92 -3.21 -2.47
CA VAL A 20 16.36 -4.44 -3.15
C VAL A 20 15.53 -4.68 -4.43
N ASP A 21 14.45 -5.45 -4.34
CA ASP A 21 13.61 -5.92 -5.45
C ASP A 21 12.13 -5.54 -5.31
N LYS A 22 11.68 -5.06 -4.14
CA LYS A 22 10.29 -4.67 -3.88
C LYS A 22 10.14 -3.17 -3.67
N PRO A 23 9.09 -2.51 -4.21
CA PRO A 23 8.85 -1.11 -3.94
C PRO A 23 8.42 -0.89 -2.47
N LEU A 24 8.77 0.26 -1.90
CA LEU A 24 8.43 0.62 -0.51
C LEU A 24 6.96 0.38 -0.15
N ILE A 25 6.04 0.77 -1.04
CA ILE A 25 4.60 0.60 -0.80
C ILE A 25 4.15 -0.86 -0.68
N GLN A 26 4.88 -1.80 -1.28
CA GLN A 26 4.57 -3.22 -1.17
C GLN A 26 4.81 -3.72 0.26
N TYR A 27 5.84 -3.24 0.94
CA TYR A 27 6.08 -3.61 2.35
C TYR A 27 4.95 -3.13 3.25
N ALA A 28 4.43 -1.91 3.04
CA ALA A 28 3.30 -1.41 3.81
C ALA A 28 2.01 -2.22 3.55
N VAL A 29 1.81 -2.69 2.31
CA VAL A 29 0.68 -3.56 1.97
C VAL A 29 0.85 -4.94 2.61
N GLU A 30 2.02 -5.56 2.48
CA GLU A 30 2.34 -6.84 3.13
C GLU A 30 2.11 -6.76 4.65
N GLU A 31 2.58 -5.69 5.31
CA GLU A 31 2.33 -5.46 6.74
C GLU A 31 0.84 -5.38 7.07
N ALA A 32 0.07 -4.65 6.27
CA ALA A 32 -1.38 -4.52 6.46
C ALA A 32 -2.10 -5.86 6.30
N LEU A 33 -1.69 -6.67 5.32
CA LEU A 33 -2.23 -8.01 5.09
C LEU A 33 -1.89 -8.97 6.23
N GLU A 34 -0.64 -8.96 6.70
CA GLU A 34 -0.20 -9.76 7.84
C GLU A 34 -0.92 -9.39 9.15
N ALA A 35 -1.30 -8.11 9.29
CA ALA A 35 -2.11 -7.63 10.41
C ALA A 35 -3.61 -7.96 10.28
N GLY A 36 -4.04 -8.59 9.19
CA GLY A 36 -5.41 -9.04 8.97
C GLY A 36 -6.33 -8.05 8.26
N CYS A 37 -5.79 -6.99 7.64
CA CYS A 37 -6.60 -6.07 6.83
C CYS A 37 -7.02 -6.74 5.50
N ASP A 38 -8.29 -6.63 5.16
CA ASP A 38 -8.90 -7.21 3.94
C ASP A 38 -9.35 -6.15 2.92
N ARG A 39 -9.25 -4.86 3.28
CA ARG A 39 -9.56 -3.72 2.41
C ARG A 39 -8.43 -2.70 2.46
N LEU A 40 -7.83 -2.46 1.30
CA LEU A 40 -6.75 -1.50 1.13
C LEU A 40 -7.27 -0.28 0.37
N VAL A 41 -7.16 0.90 0.97
CA VAL A 41 -7.58 2.17 0.35
C VAL A 41 -6.34 3.00 0.02
N PHE A 42 -6.03 3.10 -1.27
CA PHE A 42 -4.89 3.86 -1.78
C PHE A 42 -5.34 5.28 -2.14
N ILE A 43 -4.71 6.28 -1.52
CA ILE A 43 -4.99 7.68 -1.82
C ILE A 43 -3.80 8.26 -2.58
N THR A 44 -3.99 8.49 -3.87
CA THR A 44 -2.90 8.84 -4.79
C THR A 44 -3.08 10.23 -5.39
N GLY A 45 -1.96 10.90 -5.70
CA GLY A 45 -1.95 12.19 -6.39
C GLY A 45 -1.82 12.06 -7.92
N ARG A 46 -1.68 13.20 -8.61
CA ARG A 46 -1.38 13.20 -10.06
C ARG A 46 -0.07 12.44 -10.36
N GLY A 47 -0.06 11.69 -11.46
CA GLY A 47 1.15 11.03 -11.98
C GLY A 47 1.54 9.73 -11.25
N LYS A 48 0.70 9.22 -10.35
CA LYS A 48 0.98 8.02 -9.55
C LYS A 48 0.33 6.74 -10.09
N ARG A 49 0.17 6.64 -11.42
CA ARG A 49 -0.47 5.48 -12.06
C ARG A 49 0.26 4.16 -11.76
N ALA A 50 1.60 4.23 -11.70
CA ALA A 50 2.45 3.07 -11.39
C ALA A 50 2.11 2.38 -10.05
N ILE A 51 1.55 3.10 -9.06
CA ILE A 51 1.10 2.47 -7.82
C ILE A 51 -0.12 1.58 -8.10
N ALA A 52 -1.10 2.09 -8.83
CA ALA A 52 -2.28 1.31 -9.18
C ALA A 52 -1.90 0.11 -10.05
N ASP A 53 -1.08 0.33 -11.08
CA ASP A 53 -0.63 -0.73 -11.99
C ASP A 53 0.17 -1.84 -11.25
N HIS A 54 0.91 -1.52 -10.17
CA HIS A 54 1.66 -2.49 -9.36
C HIS A 54 0.77 -3.45 -8.55
N PHE A 55 -0.40 -2.97 -8.13
CA PHE A 55 -1.36 -3.75 -7.32
C PHE A 55 -2.56 -4.25 -8.14
N ASP A 56 -2.54 -4.04 -9.46
CA ASP A 56 -3.55 -4.54 -10.40
C ASP A 56 -3.04 -5.79 -11.13
N VAL A 57 -3.95 -6.48 -11.80
CA VAL A 57 -3.64 -7.70 -12.55
C VAL A 57 -2.85 -7.36 -13.82
N ALA A 58 -1.60 -7.81 -13.89
CA ALA A 58 -0.74 -7.66 -15.05
C ALA A 58 -0.92 -8.82 -16.05
N TYR A 59 -2.10 -8.92 -16.68
CA TYR A 59 -2.49 -10.07 -17.51
C TYR A 59 -1.43 -10.48 -18.55
N GLU A 60 -0.88 -9.52 -19.29
CA GLU A 60 0.14 -9.79 -20.31
C GLU A 60 1.43 -10.40 -19.71
N LEU A 61 1.86 -9.87 -18.56
CA LEU A 61 3.03 -10.36 -17.85
C LEU A 61 2.80 -11.75 -17.25
N GLU A 62 1.64 -11.97 -16.61
CA GLU A 62 1.26 -13.30 -16.09
C GLU A 62 1.28 -14.35 -17.21
N HIS A 63 0.65 -14.03 -18.34
CA HIS A 63 0.59 -14.94 -19.48
C HIS A 63 1.98 -15.23 -20.07
N GLU A 64 2.85 -14.22 -20.14
CA GLU A 64 4.23 -14.40 -20.60
C GLU A 64 5.04 -15.30 -19.65
N LEU A 65 4.91 -15.12 -18.34
CA LEU A 65 5.58 -15.93 -17.32
C LEU A 65 5.07 -17.38 -17.34
N GLU A 66 3.76 -17.59 -17.48
CA GLU A 66 3.14 -18.91 -17.67
C GLU A 66 3.72 -19.61 -18.91
N ARG A 67 3.75 -18.93 -20.06
CA ARG A 67 4.31 -19.48 -21.31
C ARG A 67 5.79 -19.84 -21.19
N LYS A 68 6.55 -19.06 -20.40
CA LYS A 68 7.98 -19.30 -20.14
C LYS A 68 8.23 -20.32 -19.02
N GLY A 69 7.19 -20.86 -18.38
CA GLY A 69 7.31 -21.83 -17.27
C GLY A 69 7.91 -21.24 -16.00
N LYS A 70 7.87 -19.91 -15.81
CA LYS A 70 8.46 -19.20 -14.67
C LYS A 70 7.51 -19.17 -13.47
N GLN A 71 7.17 -20.36 -12.94
CA GLN A 71 6.12 -20.51 -11.93
C GLN A 71 6.39 -19.71 -10.65
N GLN A 72 7.63 -19.68 -10.15
CA GLN A 72 7.97 -18.93 -8.92
C GLN A 72 7.66 -17.43 -9.05
N LEU A 73 8.08 -16.81 -10.15
CA LEU A 73 7.84 -15.39 -10.42
C LEU A 73 6.36 -15.10 -10.66
N LEU A 74 5.65 -16.03 -11.31
CA LEU A 74 4.21 -15.92 -11.51
C LEU A 74 3.46 -15.95 -10.16
N ASP A 75 3.88 -16.83 -9.25
CA ASP A 75 3.30 -16.90 -7.92
C ASP A 75 3.61 -15.61 -7.15
N GLU A 76 4.84 -15.10 -7.18
CA GLU A 76 5.19 -13.83 -6.54
C GLU A 76 4.29 -12.68 -6.97
N ILE A 77 4.10 -12.46 -8.28
CA ILE A 77 3.24 -11.36 -8.77
C ILE A 77 1.77 -11.54 -8.41
N ARG A 78 1.26 -12.78 -8.41
CA ARG A 78 -0.13 -13.10 -8.05
C ARG A 78 -0.41 -12.94 -6.56
N HIS A 79 0.62 -13.03 -5.72
CA HIS A 79 0.49 -12.92 -4.26
C HIS A 79 0.71 -11.49 -3.74
N ILE A 80 1.07 -10.52 -4.60
CA ILE A 80 1.20 -9.10 -4.19
C ILE A 80 -0.11 -8.60 -3.53
N VAL A 81 -1.26 -8.96 -4.11
CA VAL A 81 -2.58 -8.75 -3.50
C VAL A 81 -3.36 -10.07 -3.53
N PRO A 82 -3.60 -10.72 -2.38
CA PRO A 82 -4.39 -11.93 -2.33
C PRO A 82 -5.81 -11.73 -2.88
N LYS A 83 -6.37 -12.73 -3.57
CA LYS A 83 -7.72 -12.67 -4.22
C LYS A 83 -8.88 -12.26 -3.29
N LYS A 84 -8.74 -12.41 -1.98
CA LYS A 84 -9.77 -12.08 -0.98
C LYS A 84 -9.71 -10.62 -0.52
N VAL A 85 -8.67 -9.89 -0.91
CA VAL A 85 -8.44 -8.51 -0.49
C VAL A 85 -9.03 -7.56 -1.53
N SER A 86 -9.78 -6.58 -1.06
CA SER A 86 -10.35 -5.52 -1.89
C SER A 86 -9.41 -4.31 -1.94
N THR A 87 -9.17 -3.77 -3.13
CA THR A 87 -8.38 -2.54 -3.31
C THR A 87 -9.27 -1.41 -3.82
N VAL A 88 -9.13 -0.22 -3.25
CA VAL A 88 -9.86 0.98 -3.66
C VAL A 88 -8.86 2.10 -3.91
N PHE A 89 -8.94 2.72 -5.08
CA PHE A 89 -8.06 3.83 -5.44
C PHE A 89 -8.85 5.15 -5.45
N LEU A 90 -8.47 6.05 -4.55
CA LEU A 90 -8.98 7.41 -4.48
C LEU A 90 -7.91 8.38 -4.99
N ARG A 91 -8.35 9.43 -5.67
CA ARG A 91 -7.46 10.46 -6.20
C ARG A 91 -7.54 11.73 -5.36
N GLN A 92 -6.44 12.12 -4.72
CA GLN A 92 -6.29 13.44 -4.11
C GLN A 92 -5.93 14.48 -5.19
N PRO A 93 -6.83 15.41 -5.53
CA PRO A 93 -6.62 16.32 -6.66
C PRO A 93 -5.54 17.38 -6.39
N TYR A 94 -5.47 17.86 -5.14
CA TYR A 94 -4.56 18.89 -4.66
C TYR A 94 -3.82 18.38 -3.41
N PRO A 95 -2.50 18.66 -3.26
CA PRO A 95 -1.70 18.16 -2.14
C PRO A 95 -1.98 18.96 -0.85
N LEU A 96 -3.19 18.83 -0.30
CA LEU A 96 -3.67 19.57 0.88
C LEU A 96 -3.30 18.89 2.22
N GLY A 97 -2.31 17.99 2.19
CA GLY A 97 -1.82 17.28 3.37
C GLY A 97 -2.55 15.96 3.67
N LEU A 98 -2.08 15.30 4.74
CA LEU A 98 -2.55 13.97 5.16
C LEU A 98 -3.99 13.99 5.67
N GLY A 99 -4.37 14.98 6.48
CA GLY A 99 -5.74 15.09 7.00
C GLY A 99 -6.78 15.18 5.88
N HIS A 100 -6.49 15.95 4.83
CA HIS A 100 -7.34 15.99 3.64
C HIS A 100 -7.37 14.64 2.91
N ALA A 101 -6.23 13.94 2.82
CA ALA A 101 -6.20 12.61 2.22
C ALA A 101 -7.12 11.64 2.99
N VAL A 102 -6.97 11.54 4.32
CA VAL A 102 -7.81 10.71 5.17
C VAL A 102 -9.30 11.07 5.03
N LEU A 103 -9.63 12.36 5.02
CA LEU A 103 -11.01 12.83 4.84
C LEU A 103 -11.64 12.35 3.51
N MET A 104 -10.86 12.28 2.43
CA MET A 104 -11.38 11.77 1.15
C MET A 104 -11.79 10.30 1.19
N ALA A 105 -11.23 9.51 2.11
CA ALA A 105 -11.58 8.11 2.27
C ALA A 105 -12.81 7.90 3.17
N ARG A 106 -13.37 8.96 3.77
CA ARG A 106 -14.51 8.87 4.70
C ARG A 106 -15.65 8.03 4.17
N ASP A 107 -16.08 8.28 2.92
CA ASP A 107 -17.24 7.60 2.35
C ASP A 107 -16.95 6.13 1.98
N VAL A 108 -15.67 5.75 1.85
CA VAL A 108 -15.23 4.36 1.61
C VAL A 108 -15.09 3.58 2.93
N ILE A 109 -14.62 4.25 3.97
CA ILE A 109 -14.37 3.66 5.30
C ILE A 109 -15.68 3.54 6.10
N GLY A 110 -16.53 4.57 6.04
CA GLY A 110 -17.72 4.69 6.87
C GLY A 110 -17.38 4.89 8.35
N GLU A 111 -18.12 4.21 9.22
CA GLU A 111 -17.97 4.28 10.68
C GLU A 111 -17.03 3.19 11.25
N ASN A 112 -16.36 2.43 10.40
CA ASN A 112 -15.46 1.36 10.83
C ASN A 112 -14.12 1.94 11.33
N PRO A 113 -13.49 1.34 12.36
CA PRO A 113 -12.12 1.66 12.69
C PRO A 113 -11.21 1.36 11.49
N PHE A 114 -10.19 2.19 11.31
CA PHE A 114 -9.26 2.09 10.18
C PHE A 114 -7.84 2.44 10.62
N ALA A 115 -6.88 1.91 9.89
CA ALA A 115 -5.48 2.24 10.03
C ALA A 115 -5.03 3.20 8.93
N VAL A 116 -4.05 4.05 9.23
CA VAL A 116 -3.40 4.92 8.25
C VAL A 116 -1.92 4.57 8.23
N LEU A 117 -1.46 4.08 7.08
CA LEU A 117 -0.05 3.75 6.85
C LEU A 117 0.56 4.77 5.89
N LEU A 118 1.71 5.30 6.26
CA LEU A 118 2.53 6.12 5.38
C LEU A 118 3.53 5.21 4.68
N ALA A 119 3.38 5.02 3.37
CA ALA A 119 4.22 4.09 2.60
C ALA A 119 5.72 4.44 2.57
N ASP A 120 6.12 5.64 3.03
CA ASP A 120 7.54 5.99 3.19
C ASP A 120 8.14 5.66 4.57
N ASP A 121 7.33 5.19 5.52
CA ASP A 121 7.81 4.73 6.83
C ASP A 121 7.92 3.21 6.83
N LEU A 122 9.13 2.72 6.54
CA LEU A 122 9.45 1.30 6.61
C LEU A 122 9.88 0.93 8.04
N ILE A 123 9.05 0.17 8.75
CA ILE A 123 9.35 -0.27 10.12
C ILE A 123 9.55 -1.78 10.16
N LEU A 124 10.76 -2.22 10.48
CA LEU A 124 11.09 -3.64 10.59
C LEU A 124 10.87 -4.13 12.02
N SER A 125 10.03 -5.15 12.16
CA SER A 125 9.71 -5.76 13.45
C SER A 125 9.39 -7.24 13.27
N LYS A 126 9.57 -8.05 14.33
CA LYS A 126 9.25 -9.49 14.29
C LYS A 126 7.76 -9.77 14.17
N LYS A 127 6.95 -8.88 14.75
CA LYS A 127 5.50 -8.88 14.68
C LYS A 127 5.11 -7.56 14.03
N PRO A 128 4.30 -7.55 12.95
CA PRO A 128 3.87 -6.32 12.28
C PRO A 128 3.49 -5.23 13.27
N VAL A 129 3.97 -4.00 13.06
CA VAL A 129 3.68 -2.88 13.96
C VAL A 129 2.18 -2.62 13.94
N LEU A 130 1.56 -2.69 12.75
CA LEU A 130 0.11 -2.54 12.64
C LEU A 130 -0.65 -3.57 13.48
N ALA A 131 -0.23 -4.84 13.50
CA ALA A 131 -0.88 -5.87 14.32
C ALA A 131 -0.77 -5.53 15.82
N GLN A 132 0.38 -5.02 16.26
CA GLN A 132 0.55 -4.56 17.65
C GLN A 132 -0.36 -3.36 17.97
N MET A 133 -0.52 -2.42 17.03
CA MET A 133 -1.40 -1.27 17.19
C MET A 133 -2.88 -1.69 17.26
N ILE A 134 -3.30 -2.64 16.43
CA ILE A 134 -4.67 -3.19 16.46
C ILE A 134 -4.96 -3.79 17.83
N GLU A 135 -4.04 -4.58 18.40
CA GLU A 135 -4.21 -5.13 19.76
C GLU A 135 -4.34 -4.04 20.84
N GLN A 136 -3.60 -2.93 20.72
CA GLN A 136 -3.76 -1.81 21.65
C GLN A 136 -5.11 -1.10 21.43
N TYR A 137 -5.54 -0.93 20.19
CA TYR A 137 -6.84 -0.36 19.86
C TYR A 137 -7.99 -1.22 20.42
N GLU A 138 -7.91 -2.54 20.30
CA GLU A 138 -8.91 -3.46 20.87
C GLU A 138 -8.97 -3.39 22.39
N ARG A 139 -7.85 -3.08 23.06
CA ARG A 139 -7.80 -2.96 24.51
C ARG A 139 -8.32 -1.63 25.03
N TYR A 140 -7.96 -0.52 24.37
CA TYR A 140 -8.18 0.83 24.88
C TYR A 140 -9.27 1.60 24.14
N HIS A 141 -9.65 1.16 22.94
CA HIS A 141 -10.60 1.84 22.05
C HIS A 141 -10.29 3.33 21.85
N ALA A 142 -9.00 3.66 21.76
CA ALA A 142 -8.49 5.01 21.59
C ALA A 142 -7.55 5.10 20.40
N ALA A 143 -7.33 6.31 19.88
CA ALA A 143 -6.38 6.54 18.79
C ALA A 143 -4.96 6.14 19.23
N ILE A 144 -4.33 5.27 18.44
CA ILE A 144 -2.96 4.81 18.65
C ILE A 144 -2.06 5.49 17.61
N LEU A 145 -0.93 6.04 18.06
CA LEU A 145 0.10 6.64 17.22
C LEU A 145 1.41 5.92 17.51
N VAL A 146 2.20 5.70 16.45
CA VAL A 146 3.57 5.20 16.51
C VAL A 146 4.53 6.37 16.45
#